data_AF-A0A1Y3SSH1-F1
#
_entry.id   AF-A0A1Y3SSH1-F1
#
_cell.length_a   1.000
_cell.length_b   1.000
_cell.length_c   1.000
_cell.angle_alpha   90.00
_cell.angle_beta   90.00
_cell.angle_gamma   90.00
#
_symmetry.space_group_name_H-M   'P 1'
#
loop_
_entity.id
_entity.type
_entity.pdbx_description
1 polymer ?
#
loop_
_entity_poly.entity_id
_entity_poly.type
_entity_poly.pdbx_seq_one_letter_code
_entity_poly.pdbx_strand_id
1 'polypeptide(L)'
;MLFDDTKQAQRRITLGALAGIAVHFLLMYVLGTLAFLGSEVAAVFSYPTCSFPPPFEGCGILLSYLLFALLGAEIGVSTLPFADSGPSLIVRTAAHFALMVVTVALWAGLNFGKSGAVFCLILLASAYVLIWLGRWVGWYVEVAAIRAKLGLAPGPSLLHWRESLPYLVFALGLCLGLPALLRLLDPQDVPALSGVFFPFLLLPIGTFCSGLSLGHRHGFSPLYPVACTLFSLAAVFLLFNDSALFHAGISLVCALLGNGVGTLLKKWARRKNTR
;
A
#
# COMPACT_ATOMS: atom_id res chain seq x y z
N MET A 1 -14.25 19.65 -12.86
CA MET A 1 -13.24 18.75 -13.46
C MET A 1 -12.32 18.25 -12.35
N LEU A 2 -11.90 16.97 -12.40
CA LEU A 2 -11.10 16.36 -11.32
C LEU A 2 -9.63 16.83 -11.33
N PHE A 3 -9.13 17.30 -12.48
CA PHE A 3 -7.76 17.78 -12.68
C PHE A 3 -7.72 19.01 -13.58
N ASP A 4 -6.79 19.92 -13.30
CA ASP A 4 -6.59 21.15 -14.08
C ASP A 4 -5.74 20.91 -15.34
N ASP A 5 -4.75 20.00 -15.29
CA ASP A 5 -3.98 19.56 -16.46
C ASP A 5 -4.57 18.28 -17.05
N THR A 6 -5.48 18.45 -18.01
CA THR A 6 -6.16 17.36 -18.71
C THR A 6 -5.22 16.48 -19.53
N LYS A 7 -4.13 17.05 -20.08
CA LYS A 7 -3.16 16.31 -20.90
C LYS A 7 -2.28 15.42 -20.03
N GLN A 8 -1.86 15.91 -18.87
CA GLN A 8 -1.13 15.11 -17.90
C GLN A 8 -2.02 14.00 -17.32
N ALA A 9 -3.27 14.31 -17.00
CA ALA A 9 -4.26 13.33 -16.55
C ALA A 9 -4.46 12.20 -17.57
N GLN A 10 -4.65 12.53 -18.85
CA GLN A 10 -4.76 11.56 -19.93
C GLN A 10 -3.53 10.66 -20.01
N ARG A 11 -2.32 11.22 -19.95
CA ARG A 11 -1.07 10.43 -19.97
C ARG A 11 -1.00 9.43 -18.81
N ARG A 12 -1.36 9.86 -17.60
CA ARG A 12 -1.37 8.99 -16.41
C ARG A 12 -2.42 7.88 -16.51
N ILE A 13 -3.61 8.21 -17.02
CA ILE A 13 -4.67 7.24 -17.32
C ILE A 13 -4.19 6.19 -18.31
N THR A 14 -3.64 6.61 -19.44
CA THR A 14 -3.20 5.68 -20.50
C THR A 14 -2.05 4.79 -20.03
N LEU A 15 -1.03 5.36 -19.38
CA LEU A 15 0.07 4.56 -18.81
C LEU A 15 -0.42 3.61 -17.73
N GLY A 16 -1.34 4.07 -16.88
CA GLY A 16 -1.99 3.23 -15.87
C GLY A 16 -2.74 2.06 -16.48
N ALA A 17 -3.56 2.31 -17.51
CA ALA A 17 -4.32 1.28 -18.20
C ALA A 17 -3.41 0.22 -18.84
N LEU A 18 -2.35 0.65 -19.53
CA LEU A 18 -1.36 -0.26 -20.11
C LEU A 18 -0.65 -1.10 -19.03
N ALA A 19 -0.29 -0.48 -17.91
CA ALA A 19 0.29 -1.20 -16.77
C ALA A 19 -0.70 -2.21 -16.17
N GLY A 20 -1.98 -1.84 -16.05
CA GLY A 20 -3.05 -2.74 -15.59
C GLY A 20 -3.19 -3.97 -16.49
N ILE A 21 -3.21 -3.77 -17.80
CA ILE A 21 -3.22 -4.87 -18.80
C ILE A 21 -1.98 -5.77 -18.64
N ALA A 22 -0.79 -5.18 -18.50
CA ALA A 22 0.44 -5.93 -18.33
C ALA A 22 0.47 -6.74 -17.02
N VAL A 23 -0.03 -6.16 -15.92
CA VAL A 23 -0.20 -6.87 -14.65
C VAL A 23 -1.20 -8.00 -14.79
N HIS A 24 -2.30 -7.81 -15.53
CA HIS A 24 -3.28 -8.87 -15.77
C HIS A 24 -2.67 -10.01 -16.59
N PHE A 25 -1.89 -9.69 -17.62
CA PHE A 25 -1.16 -10.68 -18.40
C PHE A 25 -0.18 -11.48 -17.54
N LEU A 26 0.58 -10.80 -16.68
CA LEU A 26 1.49 -11.46 -15.73
C LEU A 26 0.73 -12.33 -14.73
N LEU A 27 -0.40 -11.85 -14.22
CA LEU A 27 -1.27 -12.62 -13.32
C LEU A 27 -1.76 -13.89 -14.02
N MET A 28 -2.24 -13.80 -15.26
CA MET A 28 -2.63 -14.97 -16.05
C MET A 28 -1.47 -15.93 -16.27
N TYR A 29 -0.27 -15.43 -16.54
CA TYR A 29 0.93 -16.27 -16.68
C TYR A 29 1.27 -16.99 -15.36
N VAL A 30 1.22 -16.29 -14.23
CA VAL A 30 1.45 -16.89 -12.90
C VAL A 30 0.39 -17.95 -12.59
N LEU A 31 -0.89 -17.65 -12.78
CA LEU A 31 -1.97 -18.62 -12.56
C LEU A 31 -1.87 -19.81 -13.52
N GLY A 32 -1.53 -19.58 -14.79
CA GLY A 32 -1.32 -20.63 -15.78
C GLY A 32 -0.08 -21.50 -15.51
N THR A 33 0.99 -20.94 -14.96
CA THR A 33 2.17 -21.71 -14.52
C THR A 33 1.91 -22.48 -13.23
N LEU A 34 1.03 -22.01 -12.35
CA LEU A 34 0.57 -22.80 -11.20
C LEU A 34 -0.22 -24.05 -11.66
N ALA A 35 -0.84 -24.03 -12.84
CA ALA A 35 -1.48 -25.22 -13.41
C ALA A 35 -0.47 -26.34 -13.76
N PHE A 36 0.82 -26.02 -13.95
CA PHE A 36 1.90 -27.01 -14.08
C PHE A 36 2.16 -27.77 -12.77
N LEU A 37 1.79 -27.20 -11.61
CA LEU A 37 1.95 -27.83 -10.30
C LEU A 37 0.88 -28.89 -9.99
N GLY A 38 -0.06 -29.13 -10.90
CA GLY A 38 -1.05 -30.22 -10.83
C GLY A 38 -2.49 -29.77 -11.05
N SER A 39 -3.35 -30.73 -11.40
CA SER A 39 -4.78 -30.50 -11.70
C SER A 39 -5.58 -29.95 -10.52
N GLU A 40 -5.20 -30.30 -9.28
CA GLU A 40 -5.79 -29.78 -8.05
C GLU A 40 -5.55 -28.26 -7.90
N VAL A 41 -4.34 -27.80 -8.19
CA VAL A 41 -3.95 -26.38 -8.12
C VAL A 41 -4.57 -25.59 -9.27
N ALA A 42 -4.62 -26.19 -10.48
CA ALA A 42 -5.29 -25.62 -11.65
C ALA A 42 -6.81 -25.46 -11.45
N ALA A 43 -7.46 -26.38 -10.72
CA ALA A 43 -8.88 -26.30 -10.41
C ALA A 43 -9.21 -25.15 -9.44
N VAL A 44 -8.28 -24.81 -8.53
CA VAL A 44 -8.41 -23.67 -7.61
C VAL A 44 -8.11 -22.33 -8.28
N PHE A 45 -7.19 -22.31 -9.24
CA PHE A 45 -6.76 -21.10 -9.96
C PHE A 45 -7.09 -21.21 -11.46
N SER A 46 -8.38 -21.12 -11.78
CA SER A 46 -8.84 -21.04 -13.18
C SER A 46 -8.52 -19.68 -13.79
N TYR A 47 -8.39 -19.64 -15.12
CA TYR A 47 -8.31 -18.37 -15.86
C TYR A 47 -9.47 -17.45 -15.45
N PRO A 48 -9.22 -16.14 -15.23
CA PRO A 48 -10.27 -15.23 -14.79
C PRO A 48 -11.25 -14.95 -15.95
N THR A 49 -12.24 -15.82 -16.10
CA THR A 49 -13.31 -15.71 -17.10
C THR A 49 -14.50 -14.92 -16.57
N CYS A 50 -14.42 -14.31 -15.39
CA CYS A 50 -15.50 -13.53 -14.79
C CYS A 50 -16.83 -14.33 -14.72
N SER A 51 -16.77 -15.63 -14.42
CA SER A 51 -17.91 -16.57 -14.38
C SER A 51 -18.63 -16.77 -15.72
N PHE A 52 -18.03 -16.40 -16.85
CA PHE A 52 -18.60 -16.72 -18.16
C PHE A 52 -18.41 -18.21 -18.48
N PRO A 53 -19.49 -18.96 -18.80
CA PRO A 53 -19.38 -20.36 -19.16
C PRO A 53 -18.92 -20.54 -20.61
N PRO A 54 -18.38 -21.73 -20.98
CA PRO A 54 -18.19 -22.09 -22.37
C PRO A 54 -19.51 -21.97 -23.16
N PRO A 55 -19.50 -21.47 -24.41
CA PRO A 55 -18.35 -21.03 -25.21
C PRO A 55 -17.98 -19.53 -25.05
N PHE A 56 -18.58 -18.81 -24.11
CA PHE A 56 -18.43 -17.35 -23.95
C PHE A 56 -17.22 -16.92 -23.11
N GLU A 57 -16.32 -17.84 -22.79
CA GLU A 57 -15.12 -17.60 -21.97
C GLU A 57 -14.27 -16.43 -22.49
N GLY A 58 -14.19 -16.26 -23.82
CA GLY A 58 -13.47 -15.14 -24.45
C GLY A 58 -14.02 -13.77 -24.06
N CYS A 59 -15.34 -13.63 -23.90
CA CYS A 59 -15.97 -12.40 -23.40
C CYS A 59 -15.60 -12.15 -21.93
N GLY A 60 -15.53 -13.21 -21.13
CA GLY A 60 -15.09 -13.18 -19.74
C GLY A 60 -13.66 -12.69 -19.56
N ILE A 61 -12.74 -13.24 -20.36
CA ILE A 61 -11.33 -12.83 -20.38
C ILE A 61 -11.21 -11.36 -20.82
N LEU A 62 -11.93 -10.96 -21.88
CA LEU A 62 -11.94 -9.57 -22.33
C LEU A 62 -12.43 -8.61 -21.23
N LEU A 63 -13.53 -8.96 -20.55
CA LEU A 63 -14.03 -8.19 -19.41
C LEU A 63 -12.99 -8.10 -18.29
N SER A 64 -12.28 -9.18 -18.00
CA SER A 64 -11.20 -9.21 -17.01
C SER A 64 -10.07 -8.24 -17.36
N TYR A 65 -9.63 -8.21 -18.63
CA TYR A 65 -8.65 -7.24 -19.11
C TYR A 65 -9.16 -5.80 -19.04
N LEU A 66 -10.43 -5.55 -19.37
CA LEU A 66 -11.03 -4.21 -19.29
C LEU A 66 -11.09 -3.71 -17.84
N LEU A 67 -11.44 -4.57 -16.89
CA LEU A 67 -11.46 -4.24 -15.47
C LEU A 67 -10.05 -3.96 -14.93
N PHE A 68 -9.04 -4.71 -15.37
CA PHE A 68 -7.64 -4.43 -15.01
C PHE A 68 -7.10 -3.16 -15.67
N ALA A 69 -7.49 -2.87 -16.91
CA ALA A 69 -7.17 -1.61 -17.57
C ALA A 69 -7.79 -0.42 -16.83
N LEU A 70 -9.05 -0.56 -16.38
CA LEU A 70 -9.75 0.44 -15.58
C LEU A 70 -9.06 0.63 -14.21
N LEU A 71 -8.78 -0.45 -13.49
CA LEU A 71 -8.06 -0.41 -12.22
C LEU A 71 -6.67 0.25 -12.39
N GLY A 72 -5.95 -0.11 -13.45
CA GLY A 72 -4.68 0.50 -13.79
C GLY A 72 -4.81 2.01 -14.07
N ALA A 73 -5.84 2.43 -14.81
CA ALA A 73 -6.12 3.84 -15.04
C ALA A 73 -6.43 4.59 -13.73
N GLU A 74 -7.25 4.01 -12.85
CA GLU A 74 -7.55 4.57 -11.53
C GLU A 74 -6.27 4.72 -10.68
N ILE A 75 -5.37 3.73 -10.67
CA ILE A 75 -4.06 3.81 -10.02
C ILE A 75 -3.21 4.92 -10.65
N GLY A 76 -3.16 4.99 -11.98
CA GLY A 76 -2.41 6.02 -12.70
C GLY A 76 -2.85 7.43 -12.32
N VAL A 77 -4.16 7.65 -12.25
CA VAL A 77 -4.77 8.91 -11.82
C VAL A 77 -4.40 9.29 -10.40
N SER A 78 -4.28 8.32 -9.49
CA SER A 78 -3.92 8.56 -8.08
C SER A 78 -2.52 9.17 -7.88
N THR A 79 -1.66 9.10 -8.89
CA THR A 79 -0.32 9.72 -8.89
C THR A 79 -0.35 11.24 -9.01
N LEU A 80 -1.50 11.83 -9.35
CA LEU A 80 -1.71 13.26 -9.42
C LEU A 80 -2.17 13.84 -8.07
N PRO A 81 -1.97 15.15 -7.84
CA PRO A 81 -2.60 15.83 -6.72
C PRO A 81 -4.12 15.85 -6.95
N PHE A 82 -4.88 15.35 -5.97
CA PHE A 82 -6.33 15.32 -6.09
C PHE A 82 -6.98 16.68 -5.85
N ALA A 83 -6.44 17.48 -4.93
CA ALA A 83 -7.00 18.80 -4.62
C ALA A 83 -6.01 19.66 -3.84
N ASP A 84 -6.22 20.98 -3.90
CA ASP A 84 -5.38 21.97 -3.21
C ASP A 84 -5.93 22.36 -1.82
N SER A 85 -7.14 21.92 -1.47
CA SER A 85 -7.76 22.18 -0.17
C SER A 85 -8.14 20.91 0.58
N GLY A 86 -8.03 20.92 1.91
CA GLY A 86 -8.30 19.74 2.76
C GLY A 86 -9.69 19.11 2.55
N PRO A 87 -10.80 19.87 2.57
CA PRO A 87 -12.13 19.30 2.38
C PRO A 87 -12.31 18.66 1.00
N SER A 88 -11.83 19.33 -0.06
CA SER A 88 -11.94 18.80 -1.42
C SER A 88 -11.05 17.58 -1.64
N LEU A 89 -9.89 17.51 -0.96
CA LEU A 89 -9.01 16.36 -0.95
C LEU A 89 -9.71 15.13 -0.34
N ILE A 90 -10.40 15.28 0.79
CA ILE A 90 -11.13 14.17 1.43
C ILE A 90 -12.21 13.64 0.49
N VAL A 91 -13.02 14.52 -0.08
CA VAL A 91 -14.11 14.12 -1.01
C VAL A 91 -13.57 13.41 -2.24
N ARG A 92 -12.52 13.96 -2.89
CA ARG A 92 -11.95 13.39 -4.11
C ARG A 92 -11.22 12.07 -3.84
N THR A 93 -10.53 11.96 -2.70
CA THR A 93 -9.91 10.70 -2.25
C THR A 93 -10.97 9.63 -1.96
N ALA A 94 -12.07 10.00 -1.27
CA ALA A 94 -13.16 9.08 -0.99
C ALA A 94 -13.88 8.61 -2.27
N ALA A 95 -14.14 9.53 -3.21
CA ALA A 95 -14.73 9.19 -4.50
C ALA A 95 -13.82 8.26 -5.33
N HIS A 96 -12.52 8.54 -5.34
CA HIS A 96 -11.52 7.68 -6.00
C HIS A 96 -11.46 6.29 -5.36
N PHE A 97 -11.45 6.22 -4.03
CA PHE A 97 -11.48 4.94 -3.30
C PHE A 97 -12.77 4.15 -3.59
N ALA A 98 -13.93 4.81 -3.59
CA ALA A 98 -15.21 4.17 -3.90
C ALA A 98 -15.22 3.59 -5.33
N LEU A 99 -14.65 4.29 -6.31
CA LEU A 99 -14.52 3.80 -7.67
C LEU A 99 -13.63 2.54 -7.74
N MET A 100 -12.47 2.58 -7.09
CA MET A 100 -11.57 1.41 -6.99
C MET A 100 -12.25 0.22 -6.31
N VAL A 101 -13.05 0.46 -5.27
CA VAL A 101 -13.84 -0.56 -4.58
C VAL A 101 -14.82 -1.22 -5.54
N VAL A 102 -15.56 -0.45 -6.35
CA VAL A 102 -16.50 -1.00 -7.34
C VAL A 102 -15.77 -1.85 -8.38
N THR A 103 -14.67 -1.35 -8.93
CA THR A 103 -13.89 -2.06 -9.96
C THR A 103 -13.32 -3.37 -9.43
N VAL A 104 -12.72 -3.37 -8.23
CA VAL A 104 -12.17 -4.58 -7.59
C VAL A 104 -13.27 -5.53 -7.13
N ALA A 105 -14.37 -5.04 -6.56
CA ALA A 105 -15.50 -5.88 -6.14
C ALA A 105 -16.13 -6.61 -7.32
N LEU A 106 -16.29 -5.92 -8.46
CA LEU A 106 -16.84 -6.51 -9.67
C LEU A 106 -15.92 -7.61 -10.21
N TRP A 107 -14.63 -7.32 -10.37
CA TRP A 107 -13.67 -8.32 -10.87
C TRP A 107 -13.53 -9.52 -9.92
N ALA A 108 -13.31 -9.27 -8.63
CA ALA A 108 -13.09 -10.35 -7.66
C ALA A 108 -14.38 -11.13 -7.37
N GLY A 109 -15.54 -10.47 -7.36
CA GLY A 109 -16.84 -11.11 -7.19
C GLY A 109 -17.20 -12.04 -8.33
N LEU A 110 -16.90 -11.64 -9.57
CA LEU A 110 -17.12 -12.46 -10.76
C LEU A 110 -16.14 -13.64 -10.88
N ASN A 111 -14.98 -13.63 -10.21
CA ASN A 111 -13.98 -14.70 -10.34
C ASN A 111 -13.88 -15.60 -9.09
N PHE A 112 -14.11 -15.06 -7.90
CA PHE A 112 -13.87 -15.73 -6.62
C PHE A 112 -15.08 -15.70 -5.69
N GLY A 113 -16.23 -15.24 -6.17
CA GLY A 113 -17.45 -15.09 -5.38
C GLY A 113 -17.31 -14.07 -4.25
N LYS A 114 -18.28 -14.09 -3.33
CA LYS A 114 -18.38 -13.08 -2.26
C LYS A 114 -17.16 -13.06 -1.34
N SER A 115 -16.66 -14.24 -0.92
CA SER A 115 -15.54 -14.32 0.02
C SER A 115 -14.24 -13.81 -0.59
N GLY A 116 -13.95 -14.18 -1.84
CA GLY A 116 -12.77 -13.65 -2.55
C GLY A 116 -12.87 -12.16 -2.85
N ALA A 117 -14.07 -11.65 -3.17
CA ALA A 117 -14.30 -10.22 -3.30
C ALA A 117 -14.00 -9.45 -2.01
N VAL A 118 -14.52 -9.92 -0.87
CA VAL A 118 -14.24 -9.30 0.44
C VAL A 118 -12.75 -9.30 0.74
N PHE A 119 -12.05 -10.42 0.49
CA PHE A 119 -10.60 -10.48 0.65
C PHE A 119 -9.88 -9.43 -0.20
N CYS A 120 -10.16 -9.37 -1.52
CA CYS A 120 -9.57 -8.37 -2.40
C CYS A 120 -9.88 -6.93 -1.99
N LEU A 121 -11.07 -6.66 -1.45
CA LEU A 121 -11.43 -5.33 -0.93
C LEU A 121 -10.64 -4.97 0.33
N ILE A 122 -10.37 -5.93 1.21
CA ILE A 122 -9.49 -5.72 2.38
C ILE A 122 -8.05 -5.44 1.92
N LEU A 123 -7.56 -6.16 0.92
CA LEU A 123 -6.25 -5.88 0.30
C LEU A 123 -6.18 -4.45 -0.25
N LEU A 124 -7.20 -4.07 -1.03
CA LEU A 124 -7.32 -2.74 -1.63
C LEU A 124 -7.33 -1.66 -0.55
N ALA A 125 -8.21 -1.79 0.46
CA ALA A 125 -8.33 -0.83 1.55
C ALA A 125 -7.02 -0.69 2.33
N SER A 126 -6.36 -1.80 2.62
CA SER A 126 -5.06 -1.81 3.31
C SER A 126 -3.99 -1.07 2.50
N ALA A 127 -3.85 -1.39 1.21
CA ALA A 127 -2.89 -0.71 0.33
C ALA A 127 -3.22 0.79 0.20
N TYR A 128 -4.49 1.14 0.07
CA TYR A 128 -4.94 2.51 -0.06
C TYR A 128 -4.59 3.34 1.18
N VAL A 129 -4.91 2.82 2.38
CA VAL A 129 -4.59 3.47 3.66
C VAL A 129 -3.07 3.61 3.83
N LEU A 130 -2.29 2.58 3.50
CA LEU A 130 -0.83 2.64 3.57
C LEU A 130 -0.25 3.74 2.69
N ILE A 131 -0.68 3.80 1.42
CA ILE A 131 -0.23 4.82 0.47
C ILE A 131 -0.66 6.21 0.93
N TRP A 132 -1.92 6.35 1.37
CA TRP A 132 -2.47 7.62 1.84
C TRP A 132 -1.69 8.14 3.04
N LEU A 133 -1.42 7.29 4.03
CA LEU A 133 -0.63 7.69 5.20
C LEU A 133 0.82 8.02 4.80
N GLY A 134 1.43 7.25 3.90
CA GLY A 134 2.76 7.57 3.37
C GLY A 134 2.82 8.95 2.72
N ARG A 135 1.79 9.32 1.93
CA ARG A 135 1.65 10.67 1.35
C ARG A 135 1.41 11.73 2.43
N TRP A 136 0.56 11.45 3.41
CA TRP A 136 0.27 12.36 4.53
C TRP A 136 1.55 12.72 5.29
N VAL A 137 2.39 11.73 5.60
CA VAL A 137 3.71 11.96 6.19
C VAL A 137 4.57 12.84 5.28
N GLY A 138 4.53 12.59 3.97
CA GLY A 138 5.23 13.38 2.98
C GLY A 138 4.84 14.87 2.99
N TRP A 139 3.53 15.16 3.02
CA TRP A 139 2.99 16.52 3.10
C TRP A 139 3.39 17.23 4.40
N TYR A 140 3.38 16.53 5.53
CA TYR A 140 3.80 17.12 6.80
C TYR A 140 5.26 17.61 6.77
N VAL A 141 6.13 16.82 6.13
CA VAL A 141 7.54 17.20 5.93
C VAL A 141 7.68 18.39 4.98
N GLU A 142 6.89 18.45 3.91
CA GLU A 142 6.89 19.57 2.97
C GLU A 142 6.47 20.88 3.66
N VAL A 143 5.42 20.83 4.50
CA VAL A 143 4.99 21.97 5.32
C VAL A 143 6.11 22.42 6.27
N ALA A 144 6.80 21.48 6.92
CA ALA A 144 7.94 21.80 7.79
C ALA A 144 9.09 22.48 7.01
N ALA A 145 9.38 22.02 5.79
CA ALA A 145 10.39 22.61 4.92
C ALA A 145 10.00 24.02 4.45
N ILE A 146 8.72 24.26 4.14
CA ILE A 146 8.20 25.59 3.79
C ILE A 146 8.34 26.55 4.98
N ARG A 147 7.95 26.13 6.19
CA ARG A 147 8.13 26.94 7.40
C ARG A 147 9.59 27.32 7.63
N ALA A 148 10.51 26.38 7.45
CA ALA A 148 11.95 26.63 7.56
C ALA A 148 12.43 27.69 6.56
N LYS A 149 12.01 27.59 5.29
CA LYS A 149 12.36 28.57 4.25
C LYS A 149 11.77 29.96 4.50
N LEU A 150 10.61 30.04 5.15
CA LEU A 150 9.97 31.30 5.52
C LEU A 150 10.52 31.92 6.81
N GLY A 151 11.56 31.33 7.41
CA GLY A 151 12.10 31.77 8.70
C GLY A 151 11.14 31.56 9.88
N LEU A 152 10.04 30.83 9.68
CA LEU A 152 9.08 30.48 10.72
C LEU A 152 9.66 29.35 11.56
N ALA A 153 9.94 29.58 12.83
CA ALA A 153 10.63 28.65 13.74
C ALA A 153 10.26 27.16 13.53
N PRO A 154 11.21 26.34 13.03
CA PRO A 154 11.18 24.89 13.16
C PRO A 154 12.49 24.45 13.84
N GLY A 155 12.46 24.25 15.16
CA GLY A 155 13.66 23.97 15.95
C GLY A 155 14.24 22.57 15.71
N PRO A 156 15.58 22.41 15.70
CA PRO A 156 16.23 21.11 15.57
C PRO A 156 16.05 20.28 16.84
N SER A 157 15.78 18.98 16.69
CA SER A 157 15.74 18.03 17.81
C SER A 157 16.87 17.01 17.68
N LEU A 158 17.60 16.76 18.78
CA LEU A 158 18.79 15.90 18.80
C LEU A 158 18.54 14.46 18.31
N LEU A 159 17.30 13.99 18.41
CA LEU A 159 16.89 12.64 18.03
C LEU A 159 15.98 12.59 16.79
N HIS A 160 15.83 13.72 16.08
CA HIS A 160 14.85 13.87 15.01
C HIS A 160 13.43 13.42 15.41
N TRP A 161 13.06 13.53 16.70
CA TRP A 161 11.80 12.98 17.23
C TRP A 161 10.59 13.75 16.70
N ARG A 162 10.75 15.06 16.44
CA ARG A 162 9.72 15.90 15.81
C ARG A 162 9.54 15.56 14.34
N GLU A 163 10.64 15.27 13.65
CA GLU A 163 10.68 14.87 12.25
C GLU A 163 10.19 13.43 12.06
N SER A 164 10.37 12.58 13.08
CA SER A 164 9.86 11.21 13.12
C SER A 164 8.41 11.14 13.60
N LEU A 165 7.88 12.19 14.24
CA LEU A 165 6.51 12.21 14.81
C LEU A 165 5.40 11.79 13.82
N PRO A 166 5.33 12.28 12.57
CA PRO A 166 4.33 11.79 11.63
C PRO A 166 4.58 10.31 11.25
N TYR A 167 5.84 9.88 11.19
CA TYR A 167 6.18 8.48 10.99
C TYR A 167 5.84 7.61 12.20
N LEU A 168 5.88 8.14 13.42
CA LEU A 168 5.44 7.43 14.64
C LEU A 168 3.93 7.21 14.64
N VAL A 169 3.14 8.22 14.22
CA VAL A 169 1.69 8.07 14.05
C VAL A 169 1.40 7.03 12.97
N PHE A 170 2.14 7.05 11.86
CA PHE A 170 2.04 6.00 10.86
C PHE A 170 2.42 4.62 11.42
N ALA A 171 3.52 4.50 12.16
CA ALA A 171 3.97 3.24 12.75
C ALA A 171 2.97 2.71 13.77
N LEU A 172 2.35 3.57 14.57
CA LEU A 172 1.26 3.20 15.49
C LEU A 172 0.07 2.64 14.70
N GLY A 173 -0.36 3.34 13.66
CA GLY A 173 -1.44 2.89 12.78
C GLY A 173 -1.12 1.56 12.10
N LEU A 174 0.07 1.40 11.55
CA LEU A 174 0.51 0.19 10.87
C LEU A 174 0.73 -0.98 11.82
N CYS A 175 1.47 -0.79 12.91
CA CYS A 175 1.94 -1.88 13.76
C CYS A 175 0.91 -2.29 14.82
N LEU A 176 -0.03 -1.40 15.20
CA LEU A 176 -1.03 -1.66 16.25
C LEU A 176 -2.47 -1.48 15.75
N GLY A 177 -2.77 -0.38 15.07
CA GLY A 177 -4.14 -0.09 14.62
C GLY A 177 -4.64 -1.03 13.53
N LEU A 178 -3.82 -1.30 12.52
CA LEU A 178 -4.14 -2.17 11.39
C LEU A 178 -4.35 -3.62 11.81
N PRO A 179 -3.48 -4.28 12.61
CA PRO A 179 -3.77 -5.64 13.06
C PRO A 179 -5.03 -5.71 13.91
N ALA A 180 -5.34 -4.70 14.72
CA ALA A 180 -6.60 -4.65 15.47
C ALA A 180 -7.81 -4.64 14.55
N LEU A 181 -7.78 -3.81 13.50
CA LEU A 181 -8.84 -3.74 12.49
C LEU A 181 -8.96 -5.05 11.69
N LEU A 182 -7.84 -5.63 11.25
CA LEU A 182 -7.83 -6.88 10.49
C LEU A 182 -8.39 -8.05 11.32
N ARG A 183 -8.11 -8.07 12.62
CA ARG A 183 -8.64 -9.10 13.53
C ARG A 183 -10.16 -9.03 13.70
N LEU A 184 -10.77 -7.85 13.58
CA LEU A 184 -12.23 -7.70 13.54
C LEU A 184 -12.86 -8.26 12.26
N LEU A 185 -12.05 -8.40 11.20
CA LEU A 185 -12.47 -8.89 9.89
C LEU A 185 -12.05 -10.35 9.65
N ASP A 186 -11.28 -10.94 10.56
CA ASP A 186 -10.82 -12.31 10.43
C ASP A 186 -11.99 -13.31 10.50
N PRO A 187 -11.98 -14.37 9.66
CA PRO A 187 -12.86 -15.51 9.84
C PRO A 187 -12.67 -16.14 11.23
N GLN A 188 -13.75 -16.67 11.81
CA GLN A 188 -13.72 -17.29 13.14
C GLN A 188 -12.77 -18.50 13.22
N ASP A 189 -12.58 -19.20 12.10
CA ASP A 189 -11.85 -20.47 12.09
C ASP A 189 -10.34 -20.32 11.90
N VAL A 190 -9.91 -19.30 11.13
CA VAL A 190 -8.49 -19.09 10.80
C VAL A 190 -8.20 -17.59 10.68
N PRO A 191 -7.20 -17.05 11.44
CA PRO A 191 -6.81 -15.64 11.36
C PRO A 191 -5.95 -15.38 10.11
N ALA A 192 -6.53 -15.50 8.92
CA ALA A 192 -5.81 -15.35 7.66
C ALA A 192 -5.33 -13.92 7.43
N LEU A 193 -6.11 -12.92 7.84
CA LEU A 193 -5.78 -11.51 7.66
C LEU A 193 -4.75 -11.04 8.69
N SER A 194 -5.02 -11.24 9.98
CA SER A 194 -4.11 -10.76 11.03
C SER A 194 -2.92 -11.69 11.28
N GLY A 195 -3.07 -13.01 11.09
CA GLY A 195 -2.05 -14.02 11.40
C GLY A 195 -1.13 -14.41 10.24
N VAL A 196 -1.54 -14.17 8.99
CA VAL A 196 -0.73 -14.49 7.79
C VAL A 196 -0.49 -13.23 6.95
N PHE A 197 -1.55 -12.61 6.47
CA PHE A 197 -1.43 -11.49 5.54
C PHE A 197 -0.72 -10.27 6.13
N PHE A 198 -1.07 -9.90 7.36
CA PHE A 198 -0.44 -8.79 8.07
C PHE A 198 1.06 -8.97 8.30
N PRO A 199 1.54 -10.01 9.01
CA PRO A 199 2.96 -10.15 9.33
C PRO A 199 3.86 -10.36 8.12
N PHE A 200 3.39 -11.08 7.10
CA PHE A 200 4.25 -11.50 5.99
C PHE A 200 4.22 -10.54 4.80
N LEU A 201 3.20 -9.68 4.69
CA LEU A 201 3.10 -8.72 3.58
C LEU A 201 3.01 -7.27 4.05
N LEU A 202 2.00 -6.92 4.85
CA LEU A 202 1.73 -5.53 5.20
C LEU A 202 2.81 -4.94 6.12
N LEU A 203 3.17 -5.67 7.18
CA LEU A 203 4.15 -5.24 8.16
C LEU A 203 5.54 -5.00 7.54
N PRO A 204 6.14 -5.94 6.77
CA PRO A 204 7.47 -5.74 6.20
C PRO A 204 7.48 -4.62 5.14
N ILE A 205 6.51 -4.59 4.23
CA ILE A 205 6.43 -3.55 3.19
C ILE A 205 6.19 -2.19 3.82
N GLY A 206 5.23 -2.10 4.75
CA GLY A 206 4.85 -0.85 5.38
C GLY A 206 5.99 -0.25 6.19
N THR A 207 6.68 -1.03 7.02
CA THR A 207 7.81 -0.57 7.85
C THR A 207 9.06 -0.27 7.01
N PHE A 208 9.32 -1.03 5.95
CA PHE A 208 10.41 -0.76 5.02
C PHE A 208 10.20 0.54 4.25
N CYS A 209 9.05 0.73 3.59
CA CYS A 209 8.78 1.90 2.74
C CYS A 209 8.75 3.20 3.53
N SER A 210 8.15 3.19 4.71
CA SER A 210 8.13 4.35 5.61
C SER A 210 9.52 4.64 6.21
N GLY A 211 10.27 3.59 6.59
CA GLY A 211 11.67 3.71 6.98
C GLY A 211 12.52 4.33 5.87
N LEU A 212 12.37 3.86 4.63
CA LEU A 212 13.02 4.37 3.42
C LEU A 212 12.72 5.85 3.19
N SER A 213 11.46 6.24 3.26
CA SER A 213 11.05 7.64 3.11
C SER A 213 11.68 8.53 4.19
N LEU A 214 11.64 8.10 5.46
CA LEU A 214 12.25 8.83 6.57
C LEU A 214 13.76 8.98 6.39
N GLY A 215 14.45 7.88 6.07
CA GLY A 215 15.89 7.84 5.82
C GLY A 215 16.31 8.75 4.66
N HIS A 216 15.55 8.72 3.57
CA HIS A 216 15.82 9.53 2.38
C HIS A 216 15.65 11.03 2.64
N ARG A 217 14.66 11.42 3.46
CA ARG A 217 14.36 12.83 3.74
C ARG A 217 15.22 13.39 4.87
N HIS A 218 15.31 12.70 5.99
CA HIS A 218 15.92 13.22 7.23
C HIS A 218 17.27 12.59 7.52
N GLY A 219 17.58 11.42 6.97
CA GLY A 219 18.76 10.64 7.34
C GLY A 219 18.40 9.57 8.35
N PHE A 220 19.41 8.92 8.92
CA PHE A 220 19.19 7.75 9.76
C PHE A 220 18.54 8.18 11.09
N SER A 221 17.38 7.62 11.40
CA SER A 221 16.60 7.87 12.62
C SER A 221 16.39 6.55 13.36
N PRO A 222 17.18 6.25 14.40
CA PRO A 222 17.06 4.99 15.15
C PRO A 222 15.76 4.91 15.97
N LEU A 223 15.13 6.06 16.25
CA LEU A 223 13.89 6.13 17.00
C LEU A 223 12.71 5.48 16.24
N TYR A 224 12.73 5.54 14.91
CA TYR A 224 11.65 4.98 14.10
C TYR A 224 11.60 3.42 14.14
N PRO A 225 12.70 2.68 13.86
CA PRO A 225 12.71 1.23 14.01
C PRO A 225 12.37 0.76 15.43
N VAL A 226 12.86 1.47 16.46
CA VAL A 226 12.54 1.17 17.86
C VAL A 226 11.03 1.31 18.09
N ALA A 227 10.41 2.40 17.62
CA ALA A 227 8.97 2.59 17.76
C ALA A 227 8.16 1.52 17.01
N CYS A 228 8.51 1.16 15.78
CA CYS A 228 7.86 0.06 15.06
C CYS A 228 7.90 -1.25 15.85
N THR A 229 9.05 -1.53 16.47
CA THR A 229 9.25 -2.72 17.30
C THR A 229 8.37 -2.67 18.54
N LEU A 230 8.37 -1.55 19.27
CA LEU A 230 7.57 -1.38 20.49
C LEU A 230 6.06 -1.44 20.20
N PHE A 231 5.60 -0.83 19.12
CA PHE A 231 4.19 -0.91 18.73
C PHE A 231 3.80 -2.31 18.25
N SER A 232 4.69 -3.01 17.56
CA SER A 232 4.47 -4.41 17.18
C SER A 232 4.44 -5.32 18.41
N LEU A 233 5.32 -5.10 19.40
CA LEU A 233 5.27 -5.81 20.68
C LEU A 233 3.98 -5.52 21.43
N ALA A 234 3.55 -4.26 21.48
CA ALA A 234 2.26 -3.89 22.07
C ALA A 234 1.12 -4.62 21.36
N ALA A 235 1.14 -4.69 20.03
CA ALA A 235 0.14 -5.45 19.27
C ALA A 235 0.18 -6.94 19.61
N VAL A 236 1.38 -7.54 19.75
CA VAL A 236 1.52 -8.94 20.16
C VAL A 236 0.86 -9.18 21.52
N PHE A 237 1.16 -8.36 22.54
CA PHE A 237 0.60 -8.57 23.89
C PHE A 237 -0.87 -8.19 24.02
N LEU A 238 -1.36 -7.22 23.23
CA LEU A 238 -2.75 -6.76 23.31
C LEU A 238 -3.71 -7.54 22.41
N LEU A 239 -3.23 -8.02 21.25
CA LEU A 239 -4.07 -8.58 20.19
C LEU A 239 -3.74 -10.03 19.86
N PHE A 240 -2.53 -10.50 20.15
CA PHE A 240 -2.06 -11.84 19.79
C PHE A 240 -1.54 -12.61 21.02
N ASN A 241 -0.81 -13.69 20.79
CA ASN A 241 -0.13 -14.48 21.83
C ASN A 241 1.38 -14.47 21.60
N ASP A 242 2.15 -15.11 22.48
CA ASP A 242 3.61 -15.14 22.43
C ASP A 242 4.18 -15.75 21.14
N SER A 243 3.42 -16.59 20.43
CA SER A 243 3.85 -17.13 19.13
C SER A 243 3.97 -16.04 18.06
N ALA A 244 3.35 -14.87 18.25
CA ALA A 244 3.40 -13.73 17.34
C ALA A 244 4.60 -12.79 17.60
N LEU A 245 5.51 -13.09 18.55
CA LEU A 245 6.68 -12.23 18.84
C LEU A 245 7.55 -11.92 17.61
N PHE A 246 7.54 -12.79 16.60
CA PHE A 246 8.25 -12.55 15.33
C PHE A 246 7.79 -11.28 14.59
N HIS A 247 6.58 -10.76 14.84
CA HIS A 247 6.12 -9.48 14.28
C HIS A 247 7.06 -8.33 14.67
N ALA A 248 7.51 -8.31 15.93
CA ALA A 248 8.46 -7.32 16.40
C ALA A 248 9.79 -7.43 15.64
N GLY A 249 10.30 -8.65 15.45
CA GLY A 249 11.51 -8.92 14.68
C GLY A 249 11.41 -8.45 13.22
N ILE A 250 10.32 -8.78 12.53
CA ILE A 250 10.06 -8.34 11.15
C ILE A 250 10.03 -6.81 11.09
N SER A 251 9.26 -6.17 11.96
CA SER A 251 9.13 -4.71 11.99
C SER A 251 10.47 -4.00 12.22
N LEU A 252 11.32 -4.54 13.10
CA LEU A 252 12.65 -4.01 13.40
C LEU A 252 13.56 -4.11 12.17
N VAL A 253 13.68 -5.31 11.60
CA VAL A 253 14.59 -5.57 10.47
C VAL A 253 14.18 -4.75 9.25
N CYS A 254 12.90 -4.77 8.89
CA CYS A 254 12.41 -4.03 7.73
C CYS A 254 12.51 -2.51 7.92
N ALA A 255 12.19 -1.97 9.11
CA ALA A 255 12.36 -0.55 9.39
C ALA A 255 13.82 -0.11 9.37
N LEU A 256 14.74 -0.91 9.95
CA LEU A 256 16.19 -0.64 9.91
C LEU A 256 16.72 -0.63 8.48
N LEU A 257 16.38 -1.66 7.69
CA LEU A 257 16.80 -1.76 6.30
C LEU A 257 16.27 -0.59 5.47
N GLY A 258 14.98 -0.28 5.57
CA GLY A 258 14.38 0.85 4.90
C GLY A 258 15.11 2.15 5.26
N ASN A 259 15.24 2.44 6.55
CA ASN A 259 15.86 3.67 7.04
C ASN A 259 17.34 3.81 6.64
N GLY A 260 18.09 2.70 6.69
CA GLY A 260 19.46 2.62 6.20
C GLY A 260 19.57 2.90 4.70
N VAL A 261 18.81 2.18 3.88
CA VAL A 261 18.80 2.35 2.41
C VAL A 261 18.43 3.78 2.05
N GLY A 262 17.41 4.36 2.68
CA GLY A 262 16.97 5.74 2.41
C GLY A 262 18.10 6.74 2.68
N THR A 263 18.81 6.56 3.79
CA THR A 263 19.94 7.40 4.16
C THR A 263 21.09 7.29 3.16
N LEU A 264 21.37 6.08 2.66
CA LEU A 264 22.41 5.85 1.65
C LEU A 264 22.05 6.53 0.32
N LEU A 265 20.79 6.41 -0.12
CA LEU A 265 20.29 7.07 -1.33
C LEU A 265 20.44 8.60 -1.24
N LYS A 266 20.10 9.18 -0.09
CA LYS A 266 20.30 10.62 0.20
C LYS A 266 21.78 11.02 0.08
N LYS A 267 22.69 10.24 0.68
CA LYS A 267 24.14 10.48 0.62
C LYS A 267 24.68 10.36 -0.80
N TRP A 268 24.16 9.42 -1.59
CA TRP A 268 24.56 9.22 -2.98
C TRP A 268 24.11 10.38 -3.88
N ALA A 269 22.85 10.81 -3.75
CA ALA A 269 22.31 11.96 -4.49
C ALA A 269 23.10 13.25 -4.22
N ARG A 270 23.47 13.50 -2.96
CA ARG A 270 24.33 14.65 -2.59
C ARG A 270 25.71 14.60 -3.26
N ARG A 271 26.36 13.43 -3.25
CA ARG A 271 27.69 13.23 -3.87
C ARG A 271 27.66 13.46 -5.38
N LYS A 272 26.56 13.10 -6.05
CA LYS A 272 26.38 13.31 -7.48
C LYS A 272 26.20 14.79 -7.84
N ASN A 273 25.55 15.59 -6.99
CA ASN A 273 25.39 17.03 -7.23
C ASN A 273 26.64 17.87 -6.93
N THR A 274 27.63 17.30 -6.24
CA THR A 274 28.91 17.97 -5.92
C THR A 274 30.05 17.60 -6.87
N ARG A 275 29.79 16.73 -7.87
CA ARG A 275 30.70 16.40 -8.97
C ARG A 275 30.18 17.04 -10.25
#